data_AF-A0A6M0AD76-F1
#
_entry.id   AF-A0A6M0AD76-F1
#
_cell.length_a   1.000
_cell.length_b   1.000
_cell.length_c   1.000
_cell.angle_alpha   90.00
_cell.angle_beta   90.00
_cell.angle_gamma   90.00
#
_symmetry.space_group_name_H-M   'P 1'
#
loop_
_entity.id
_entity.type
_entity.pdbx_description
1 polymer ?
#
loop_
_entity_poly.entity_id
_entity_poly.type
_entity_poly.pdbx_seq_one_letter_code
_entity_poly.pdbx_strand_id
1 'polypeptide(L)'
;MPYEKLDISTPKPVLSWANHSLAAQETQMAKNVASLPFVFKHVALMPDVHLGKGSLVGSVIATKDAILPAAVGVDIGCFTGDTLVPLVDGKSYTLEALASSQREIIVYSCTQTGKIVAAKATAKLTRRNQLLLKVVLDNSQEIKCTLDHRFMLRDGSYLEARDLKPGTSLMPFYSQTDKDGYTLIQQPYSGRWQKADGIISSSDIPASDIPASDIPASEWLESQLLGTVASFRGYRTVIDHHIDHHNLAPAEHPSSNLVGGANHKVVKILPLQERQDVYCLTVPEYHNFALTAGVFVHNCGMSAIKTPFVADQLEGKLKKIRLEIEAAIPVGFNENKDIEKPVVNWQGWRDFKELHPGVQRLDGKSMKQLGSLGGGNHFIELCLDTENQVWLMLHSGSRHIGNQLAKCHINTAKELAKLAHTKLPDRDLAYFVAGTPEFSAYWRDLQWAQNYARYNRDIMMARFKRIV
;
A
#
# COMPACT_ATOMS: atom_id res chain seq x y z
N MET A 1 -12.32 -2.97 20.42
CA MET A 1 -13.22 -1.79 20.54
C MET A 1 -14.65 -2.28 20.69
N PRO A 2 -15.46 -1.72 21.61
CA PRO A 2 -16.89 -1.97 21.61
C PRO A 2 -17.49 -1.39 20.32
N TYR A 3 -18.30 -2.18 19.64
CA TYR A 3 -19.00 -1.72 18.45
C TYR A 3 -20.20 -0.85 18.84
N GLU A 4 -20.57 0.08 17.97
CA GLU A 4 -21.85 0.77 18.06
C GLU A 4 -22.88 0.05 17.19
N LYS A 5 -24.06 -0.22 17.74
CA LYS A 5 -25.19 -0.61 16.93
C LYS A 5 -25.85 0.65 16.40
N LEU A 6 -25.78 0.86 15.08
CA LEU A 6 -26.38 2.05 14.47
C LEU A 6 -27.91 1.99 14.59
N ASP A 7 -28.51 3.13 14.97
CA ASP A 7 -29.97 3.29 15.02
C ASP A 7 -30.54 3.51 13.61
N ILE A 8 -30.41 2.46 12.81
CA ILE A 8 -30.88 2.39 11.45
C ILE A 8 -31.94 1.29 11.39
N SER A 9 -33.13 1.65 10.94
CA SER A 9 -34.22 0.70 10.74
C SER A 9 -33.93 -0.20 9.54
N THR A 10 -33.19 -1.29 9.78
CA THR A 10 -32.89 -2.37 8.83
C THR A 10 -33.22 -3.73 9.41
N PRO A 11 -33.55 -4.74 8.58
CA PRO A 11 -33.78 -6.11 9.02
C PRO A 11 -32.62 -6.72 9.80
N LYS A 12 -31.37 -6.40 9.41
CA LYS A 12 -30.17 -6.79 10.15
C LYS A 12 -29.53 -5.55 10.77
N PRO A 13 -29.05 -5.63 12.02
CA PRO A 13 -28.32 -4.54 12.63
C PRO A 13 -27.03 -4.26 11.85
N VAL A 14 -26.69 -2.98 11.76
CA VAL A 14 -25.36 -2.53 11.31
C VAL A 14 -24.53 -2.25 12.55
N LEU A 15 -23.43 -2.98 12.69
CA LEU A 15 -22.47 -2.80 13.75
C LEU A 15 -21.29 -2.03 13.18
N SER A 16 -20.99 -0.92 13.82
CA SER A 16 -20.00 0.02 13.33
C SER A 16 -18.78 0.03 14.25
N TRP A 17 -17.65 -0.37 13.69
CA TRP A 17 -16.33 -0.02 14.20
C TRP A 17 -15.74 1.18 13.46
N ALA A 18 -16.54 1.76 12.55
CA ALA A 18 -16.23 2.97 11.84
C ALA A 18 -15.86 4.09 12.81
N ASN A 19 -14.99 5.02 12.41
CA ASN A 19 -14.79 6.20 13.24
C ASN A 19 -15.93 7.19 13.20
N HIS A 20 -16.61 7.25 12.09
CA HIS A 20 -17.32 8.44 11.72
C HIS A 20 -18.77 8.04 11.72
N SER A 21 -19.58 9.04 11.95
CA SER A 21 -20.94 8.98 11.50
C SER A 21 -20.91 8.87 10.00
N LEU A 22 -21.49 7.79 9.48
CA LEU A 22 -21.63 7.57 8.05
C LEU A 22 -22.34 8.77 7.40
N ALA A 23 -21.82 9.25 6.27
CA ALA A 23 -22.52 10.23 5.45
C ALA A 23 -23.84 9.65 4.91
N ALA A 24 -24.71 10.49 4.35
CA ALA A 24 -26.02 10.04 3.85
C ALA A 24 -25.92 8.90 2.82
N GLN A 25 -24.96 8.99 1.89
CA GLN A 25 -24.73 7.95 0.88
C GLN A 25 -24.14 6.67 1.47
N GLU A 26 -23.25 6.77 2.46
CA GLU A 26 -22.65 5.61 3.13
C GLU A 26 -23.67 4.91 4.02
N THR A 27 -24.49 5.68 4.73
CA THR A 27 -25.63 5.18 5.51
C THR A 27 -26.62 4.48 4.59
N GLN A 28 -26.92 5.07 3.42
CA GLN A 28 -27.81 4.44 2.44
C GLN A 28 -27.21 3.14 1.89
N MET A 29 -25.91 3.10 1.59
CA MET A 29 -25.23 1.88 1.14
C MET A 29 -25.20 0.80 2.23
N ALA A 30 -24.94 1.18 3.49
CA ALA A 30 -25.04 0.29 4.64
C ALA A 30 -26.47 -0.24 4.83
N LYS A 31 -27.48 0.63 4.70
CA LYS A 31 -28.91 0.24 4.71
C LYS A 31 -29.21 -0.77 3.61
N ASN A 32 -28.75 -0.49 2.40
CA ASN A 32 -28.98 -1.33 1.24
C ASN A 32 -28.39 -2.73 1.48
N VAL A 33 -27.14 -2.81 1.95
CA VAL A 33 -26.50 -4.09 2.29
C VAL A 33 -27.21 -4.80 3.45
N ALA A 34 -27.50 -4.10 4.55
CA ALA A 34 -28.14 -4.66 5.74
C ALA A 34 -29.60 -5.08 5.53
N SER A 35 -30.23 -4.59 4.46
CA SER A 35 -31.57 -4.98 4.03
C SER A 35 -31.59 -6.27 3.23
N LEU A 36 -30.43 -6.80 2.86
CA LEU A 36 -30.36 -8.06 2.13
C LEU A 36 -30.77 -9.23 3.05
N PRO A 37 -31.67 -10.11 2.59
CA PRO A 37 -32.29 -11.12 3.44
C PRO A 37 -31.30 -12.19 3.94
N PHE A 38 -30.18 -12.35 3.24
CA PHE A 38 -29.14 -13.34 3.51
C PHE A 38 -27.96 -12.81 4.33
N VAL A 39 -27.96 -11.54 4.76
CA VAL A 39 -26.92 -11.06 5.67
C VAL A 39 -27.01 -11.82 7.00
N PHE A 40 -25.90 -12.42 7.40
CA PHE A 40 -25.81 -13.26 8.59
C PHE A 40 -25.54 -12.39 9.82
N LYS A 41 -26.53 -12.34 10.72
CA LYS A 41 -26.53 -11.61 12.01
C LYS A 41 -26.42 -10.09 11.90
N HIS A 42 -25.43 -9.56 11.19
CA HIS A 42 -25.17 -8.12 11.09
C HIS A 42 -24.26 -7.79 9.89
N VAL A 43 -24.25 -6.52 9.49
CA VAL A 43 -23.17 -5.94 8.68
C VAL A 43 -22.17 -5.31 9.64
N ALA A 44 -20.88 -5.65 9.49
CA ALA A 44 -19.83 -5.03 10.28
C ALA A 44 -19.11 -4.00 9.41
N LEU A 45 -19.20 -2.74 9.77
CA LEU A 45 -18.40 -1.72 9.13
C LEU A 45 -17.07 -1.70 9.86
N MET A 46 -16.01 -2.05 9.14
CA MET A 46 -14.68 -1.98 9.74
C MET A 46 -14.38 -0.55 10.08
N PRO A 47 -13.31 -0.34 10.86
CA PRO A 47 -12.73 0.97 10.97
C PRO A 47 -12.03 1.36 9.66
N ASP A 48 -12.63 1.02 8.55
CA ASP A 48 -12.14 1.30 7.26
C ASP A 48 -13.34 1.29 6.29
N VAL A 49 -14.35 2.18 6.38
CA VAL A 49 -15.64 2.18 5.65
C VAL A 49 -16.07 3.51 4.97
N HIS A 50 -16.36 3.48 3.66
CA HIS A 50 -16.51 4.54 2.60
C HIS A 50 -17.19 3.93 1.39
N LEU A 51 -17.73 4.81 0.56
CA LEU A 51 -18.39 4.53 -0.70
C LEU A 51 -17.59 3.66 -1.67
N GLY A 52 -18.01 2.41 -1.82
CA GLY A 52 -17.67 1.61 -3.00
C GLY A 52 -18.68 1.82 -4.11
N LYS A 53 -18.74 0.86 -5.05
CA LYS A 53 -19.72 0.88 -6.16
C LYS A 53 -21.03 0.17 -5.87
N GLY A 54 -21.07 -0.69 -4.84
CA GLY A 54 -22.27 -1.46 -4.48
C GLY A 54 -22.31 -1.78 -2.99
N SER A 55 -21.22 -2.33 -2.47
CA SER A 55 -20.93 -2.34 -1.04
C SER A 55 -19.93 -1.24 -0.68
N LEU A 56 -19.91 -0.88 0.60
CA LEU A 56 -18.84 -0.04 1.14
C LEU A 56 -17.52 -0.82 1.04
N VAL A 57 -16.43 -0.17 0.63
CA VAL A 57 -15.09 -0.78 0.81
C VAL A 57 -14.89 -0.97 2.32
N GLY A 58 -14.19 -2.01 2.77
CA GLY A 58 -14.02 -2.32 4.20
C GLY A 58 -15.31 -2.46 5.02
N SER A 59 -16.42 -2.81 4.35
CA SER A 59 -17.48 -3.54 5.02
C SER A 59 -17.13 -5.02 5.10
N VAL A 60 -17.34 -5.62 6.26
CA VAL A 60 -17.35 -7.06 6.47
C VAL A 60 -18.80 -7.52 6.46
N ILE A 61 -19.14 -8.24 5.41
CA ILE A 61 -20.49 -8.73 5.16
C ILE A 61 -20.42 -10.25 5.26
N ALA A 62 -20.85 -10.79 6.41
CA ALA A 62 -21.10 -12.23 6.50
C ALA A 62 -22.45 -12.53 5.84
N THR A 63 -22.47 -13.46 4.90
CA THR A 63 -23.69 -13.89 4.23
C THR A 63 -23.98 -15.35 4.56
N LYS A 64 -25.26 -15.70 4.58
CA LYS A 64 -25.72 -17.08 4.67
C LYS A 64 -26.22 -17.51 3.30
N ASP A 65 -25.63 -18.57 2.75
CA ASP A 65 -26.08 -19.20 1.51
C ASP A 65 -26.17 -18.21 0.33
N ALA A 66 -25.32 -17.18 0.29
CA ALA A 66 -25.31 -16.19 -0.78
C ALA A 66 -23.93 -15.53 -0.95
N ILE A 67 -23.62 -15.03 -2.15
CA ILE A 67 -22.38 -14.29 -2.43
C ILE A 67 -22.66 -13.08 -3.32
N LEU A 68 -21.99 -11.95 -3.05
CA LEU A 68 -22.13 -10.71 -3.83
C LEU A 68 -20.85 -10.47 -4.65
N PRO A 69 -20.86 -10.70 -5.97
CA PRO A 69 -19.68 -10.52 -6.81
C PRO A 69 -19.06 -9.12 -6.73
N ALA A 70 -19.88 -8.08 -6.61
CA ALA A 70 -19.43 -6.69 -6.57
C ALA A 70 -18.82 -6.26 -5.22
N ALA A 71 -18.98 -7.08 -4.16
CA ALA A 71 -18.45 -6.79 -2.82
C ALA A 71 -17.04 -7.38 -2.60
N VAL A 72 -16.48 -8.07 -3.60
CA VAL A 72 -15.17 -8.74 -3.51
C VAL A 72 -14.17 -8.03 -4.44
N GLY A 73 -13.27 -7.22 -3.87
CA GLY A 73 -12.07 -6.69 -4.56
C GLY A 73 -12.16 -5.28 -5.16
N VAL A 74 -12.04 -4.23 -4.32
CA VAL A 74 -11.89 -2.83 -4.76
C VAL A 74 -10.65 -2.22 -4.08
N ASP A 75 -9.79 -1.54 -4.87
CA ASP A 75 -8.41 -1.09 -4.59
C ASP A 75 -8.17 -0.14 -3.38
N ILE A 76 -6.89 0.00 -3.00
CA ILE A 76 -6.26 0.56 -1.77
C ILE A 76 -5.99 2.09 -1.81
N GLY A 77 -5.96 2.75 -0.64
CA GLY A 77 -5.89 4.22 -0.39
C GLY A 77 -4.61 5.02 -0.72
N CYS A 78 -4.71 6.36 -0.84
CA CYS A 78 -3.64 7.33 -1.24
C CYS A 78 -3.78 8.72 -0.54
N PHE A 79 -2.83 9.65 -0.74
CA PHE A 79 -2.75 11.00 -0.15
C PHE A 79 -2.72 12.14 -1.18
N THR A 80 -3.00 13.39 -0.81
CA THR A 80 -2.78 14.54 -1.71
C THR A 80 -1.29 14.87 -1.89
N GLY A 81 -0.95 15.54 -2.98
CA GLY A 81 0.44 15.86 -3.35
C GLY A 81 1.19 16.74 -2.34
N ASP A 82 0.48 17.62 -1.64
CA ASP A 82 1.00 18.53 -0.60
C ASP A 82 1.33 17.81 0.72
N THR A 83 1.02 16.53 0.86
CA THR A 83 1.30 15.76 2.09
C THR A 83 2.82 15.64 2.32
N LEU A 84 3.26 16.05 3.51
CA LEU A 84 4.68 16.07 3.89
C LEU A 84 5.13 14.74 4.52
N VAL A 85 6.31 14.30 4.10
CA VAL A 85 6.98 13.09 4.58
C VAL A 85 8.34 13.50 5.16
N PRO A 86 8.65 13.12 6.42
CA PRO A 86 9.92 13.39 7.05
C PRO A 86 10.93 12.36 6.57
N LEU A 87 12.08 12.83 6.09
CA LEU A 87 13.19 11.96 5.72
C LEU A 87 14.23 11.95 6.82
N VAL A 88 15.15 11.00 6.71
CA VAL A 88 16.22 10.81 7.70
C VAL A 88 17.26 11.94 7.69
N ASP A 89 17.27 12.79 6.66
CA ASP A 89 18.11 13.99 6.54
C ASP A 89 17.67 15.15 7.46
N GLY A 90 16.62 14.95 8.27
CA GLY A 90 16.05 15.94 9.17
C GLY A 90 15.09 16.93 8.49
N LYS A 91 14.83 16.77 7.18
CA LYS A 91 13.93 17.63 6.40
C LYS A 91 12.63 16.91 6.06
N SER A 92 11.67 17.68 5.55
CA SER A 92 10.38 17.17 5.11
C SER A 92 10.07 17.64 3.69
N TYR A 93 9.48 16.75 2.91
CA TYR A 93 9.21 16.95 1.48
C TYR A 93 7.78 16.55 1.14
N THR A 94 7.18 17.22 0.15
CA THR A 94 5.84 16.88 -0.32
C THR A 94 5.87 15.58 -1.13
N LEU A 95 4.81 14.76 -1.05
CA LEU A 95 4.68 13.55 -1.86
C LEU A 95 4.77 13.84 -3.36
N GLU A 96 4.29 15.01 -3.81
CA GLU A 96 4.42 15.44 -5.20
C GLU A 96 5.87 15.72 -5.59
N ALA A 97 6.66 16.41 -4.75
CA ALA A 97 8.08 16.65 -5.00
C ALA A 97 8.86 15.32 -4.99
N LEU A 98 8.56 14.45 -4.02
CA LEU A 98 9.16 13.13 -3.93
C LEU A 98 8.83 12.28 -5.15
N ALA A 99 7.58 12.27 -5.60
CA ALA A 99 7.15 11.52 -6.79
C ALA A 99 7.75 12.09 -8.09
N SER A 100 7.91 13.41 -8.16
CA SER A 100 8.53 14.10 -9.30
C SER A 100 10.03 13.86 -9.36
N SER A 101 10.68 13.65 -8.20
CA SER A 101 12.11 13.34 -8.14
C SER A 101 12.44 12.00 -8.80
N GLN A 102 11.52 11.03 -8.77
CA GLN A 102 11.71 9.64 -9.20
C GLN A 102 12.94 8.96 -8.58
N ARG A 103 13.35 9.41 -7.39
CA ARG A 103 14.49 8.86 -6.64
C ARG A 103 14.02 7.94 -5.52
N GLU A 104 14.90 7.02 -5.14
CA GLU A 104 14.79 6.31 -3.87
C GLU A 104 15.07 7.30 -2.74
N ILE A 105 14.27 7.22 -1.68
CA ILE A 105 14.38 8.06 -0.49
C ILE A 105 14.36 7.18 0.75
N ILE A 106 14.92 7.69 1.85
CA ILE A 106 14.91 7.00 3.13
C ILE A 106 13.91 7.69 4.06
N VAL A 107 12.87 6.94 4.39
CA VAL A 107 11.77 7.37 5.27
C VAL A 107 11.86 6.63 6.59
N TYR A 108 11.15 7.13 7.59
CA TYR A 108 10.92 6.38 8.82
C TYR A 108 9.76 5.40 8.62
N SER A 109 9.96 4.15 9.04
CA SER A 109 8.97 3.08 9.09
C SER A 109 8.86 2.53 10.51
N CYS A 110 7.76 1.85 10.81
CA CYS A 110 7.51 1.24 12.11
C CYS A 110 7.33 -0.28 11.96
N THR A 111 8.07 -1.05 12.74
CA THR A 111 7.93 -2.52 12.80
C THR A 111 6.65 -2.91 13.56
N GLN A 112 6.25 -4.19 13.46
CA GLN A 112 5.11 -4.71 14.23
C GLN A 112 5.30 -4.59 15.76
N THR A 113 6.54 -4.47 16.23
CA THR A 113 6.85 -4.30 17.66
C THR A 113 6.81 -2.84 18.13
N GLY A 114 6.52 -1.90 17.24
CA GLY A 114 6.55 -0.46 17.53
C GLY A 114 7.95 0.16 17.50
N LYS A 115 9.00 -0.60 17.11
CA LYS A 115 10.34 -0.04 16.83
C LYS A 115 10.29 0.79 15.55
N ILE A 116 10.72 2.04 15.63
CA ILE A 116 10.95 2.90 14.46
C ILE A 116 12.31 2.56 13.86
N VAL A 117 12.31 2.35 12.55
CA VAL A 117 13.46 2.02 11.72
C VAL A 117 13.48 2.95 10.51
N ALA A 118 14.64 3.10 9.88
CA ALA A 118 14.74 3.76 8.60
C ALA A 118 14.52 2.72 7.49
N ALA A 119 13.87 3.10 6.39
CA ALA A 119 13.57 2.20 5.28
C ALA A 119 13.56 2.94 3.94
N LYS A 120 13.94 2.21 2.89
CA LYS A 120 13.89 2.69 1.51
C LYS A 120 12.45 2.81 1.02
N ALA A 121 12.18 3.84 0.23
CA ALA A 121 10.86 4.09 -0.32
C ALA A 121 10.91 4.77 -1.69
N THR A 122 9.83 4.63 -2.45
CA THR A 122 9.59 5.37 -3.70
C THR A 122 8.20 5.99 -3.72
N ALA A 123 8.10 7.27 -4.11
CA ALA A 123 6.82 7.98 -4.22
C ALA A 123 6.31 7.98 -5.66
N LYS A 124 5.00 7.83 -5.86
CA LYS A 124 4.37 7.88 -7.20
C LYS A 124 3.00 8.55 -7.15
N LEU A 125 2.65 9.30 -8.20
CA LEU A 125 1.25 9.66 -8.49
C LEU A 125 0.47 8.38 -8.78
N THR A 126 -0.55 8.09 -7.97
CA THR A 126 -1.23 6.79 -7.98
C THR A 126 -2.60 6.83 -8.65
N ARG A 127 -3.43 7.84 -8.32
CA ARG A 127 -4.78 8.01 -8.85
C ARG A 127 -5.06 9.50 -9.08
N ARG A 128 -5.96 9.82 -10.02
CA ARG A 128 -6.34 11.21 -10.33
C ARG A 128 -7.76 11.54 -9.87
N ASN A 129 -8.03 12.79 -9.55
CA ASN A 129 -9.38 13.32 -9.28
C ASN A 129 -10.20 12.51 -8.23
N GLN A 130 -9.60 12.22 -7.08
CA GLN A 130 -10.21 11.40 -6.02
C GLN A 130 -10.96 12.24 -4.97
N LEU A 131 -11.95 11.63 -4.31
CA LEU A 131 -12.59 12.18 -3.11
C LEU A 131 -11.66 12.07 -1.90
N LEU A 132 -11.72 13.05 -1.01
CA LEU A 132 -10.76 13.20 0.08
C LEU A 132 -11.43 13.49 1.42
N LEU A 133 -10.74 13.09 2.48
CA LEU A 133 -10.97 13.49 3.86
C LEU A 133 -9.75 14.25 4.38
N LYS A 134 -10.00 15.14 5.34
CA LYS A 134 -8.98 15.85 6.11
C LYS A 134 -9.01 15.40 7.56
N VAL A 135 -7.95 14.76 8.02
CA VAL A 135 -7.74 14.32 9.41
C VAL A 135 -6.94 15.40 10.13
N VAL A 136 -7.48 15.98 11.20
CA VAL A 136 -6.85 17.00 12.04
C VAL A 136 -6.41 16.37 13.34
N LEU A 137 -5.17 16.60 13.76
CA LEU A 137 -4.56 16.02 14.96
C LEU A 137 -4.46 17.04 16.11
N ASP A 138 -4.18 16.57 17.33
CA ASP A 138 -4.03 17.36 18.57
C ASP A 138 -2.77 18.21 18.62
N ASN A 139 -1.82 17.96 17.71
CA ASN A 139 -0.69 18.82 17.39
C ASN A 139 -1.03 19.88 16.31
N SER A 140 -2.32 20.05 15.98
CA SER A 140 -2.84 20.97 14.94
C SER A 140 -2.45 20.63 13.50
N GLN A 141 -1.82 19.47 13.26
CA GLN A 141 -1.48 19.01 11.91
C GLN A 141 -2.71 18.49 11.17
N GLU A 142 -2.69 18.64 9.84
CA GLU A 142 -3.78 18.23 8.96
C GLU A 142 -3.27 17.26 7.88
N ILE A 143 -3.99 16.17 7.64
CA ILE A 143 -3.62 15.13 6.67
C ILE A 143 -4.79 14.92 5.71
N LYS A 144 -4.57 15.15 4.42
CA LYS A 144 -5.59 14.97 3.37
C LYS A 144 -5.35 13.66 2.61
N CYS A 145 -6.35 12.78 2.61
CA CYS A 145 -6.20 11.43 2.06
C CYS A 145 -7.50 10.91 1.49
N THR A 146 -7.39 9.87 0.66
CA THR A 146 -8.57 9.12 0.22
C THR A 146 -9.16 8.37 1.40
N LEU A 147 -10.44 8.07 1.27
CA LEU A 147 -11.20 7.52 2.37
C LEU A 147 -10.65 6.15 2.83
N ASP A 148 -10.17 5.32 1.89
CA ASP A 148 -9.49 4.00 2.06
C ASP A 148 -8.09 4.07 2.67
N HIS A 149 -7.54 5.25 3.01
CA HIS A 149 -6.14 5.28 3.42
C HIS A 149 -5.96 4.84 4.87
N ARG A 150 -5.13 3.81 5.12
CA ARG A 150 -4.91 3.21 6.45
C ARG A 150 -3.84 3.93 7.28
N PHE A 151 -4.21 4.33 8.50
CA PHE A 151 -3.38 4.87 9.57
C PHE A 151 -3.08 3.80 10.62
N MET A 152 -1.85 3.79 11.13
CA MET A 152 -1.41 2.86 12.16
C MET A 152 -1.86 3.35 13.55
N LEU A 153 -2.47 2.46 14.33
CA LEU A 153 -2.82 2.68 15.73
C LEU A 153 -1.65 2.34 16.65
N ARG A 154 -1.70 2.76 17.92
CA ARG A 154 -0.64 2.51 18.91
C ARG A 154 -0.36 1.04 19.19
N ASP A 155 -1.31 0.15 18.92
CA ASP A 155 -1.13 -1.31 19.05
C ASP A 155 -0.56 -1.96 17.76
N GLY A 156 -0.22 -1.16 16.74
CA GLY A 156 0.31 -1.62 15.46
C GLY A 156 -0.76 -2.09 14.47
N SER A 157 -2.04 -2.12 14.86
CA SER A 157 -3.15 -2.37 13.94
C SER A 157 -3.44 -1.14 13.07
N TYR A 158 -4.33 -1.27 12.07
CA TYR A 158 -4.64 -0.19 11.13
C TYR A 158 -6.13 0.15 11.09
N LEU A 159 -6.40 1.43 10.87
CA LEU A 159 -7.71 2.05 10.68
C LEU A 159 -7.66 2.89 9.41
N GLU A 160 -8.64 2.85 8.52
CA GLU A 160 -8.66 3.84 7.44
C GLU A 160 -9.05 5.23 7.91
N ALA A 161 -8.74 6.22 7.07
CA ALA A 161 -8.95 7.64 7.27
C ALA A 161 -10.41 7.96 7.54
N ARG A 162 -11.25 7.33 6.73
CA ARG A 162 -12.67 7.32 6.91
C ARG A 162 -13.09 6.72 8.21
N ASP A 163 -12.20 6.21 9.06
CA ASP A 163 -12.49 5.39 10.23
C ASP A 163 -11.61 5.50 11.51
N LEU A 164 -10.86 6.61 11.65
CA LEU A 164 -10.34 7.36 12.86
C LEU A 164 -11.23 8.31 13.75
N LYS A 165 -11.65 8.01 15.00
CA LYS A 165 -12.55 8.88 15.81
C LYS A 165 -11.80 10.06 16.44
N PRO A 166 -12.44 11.21 16.76
CA PRO A 166 -11.88 12.14 17.73
C PRO A 166 -11.46 11.39 19.01
N GLY A 167 -10.22 11.59 19.46
CA GLY A 167 -9.58 10.87 20.56
C GLY A 167 -8.80 9.60 20.17
N THR A 168 -8.97 9.08 18.94
CA THR A 168 -8.20 7.94 18.42
C THR A 168 -6.73 8.28 18.43
N SER A 169 -5.94 7.47 19.14
CA SER A 169 -4.51 7.70 19.30
C SER A 169 -3.77 6.90 18.23
N LEU A 170 -3.12 7.62 17.34
CA LEU A 170 -2.33 7.04 16.25
C LEU A 170 -0.94 6.65 16.77
N MET A 171 -0.28 5.74 16.05
CA MET A 171 1.12 5.42 16.29
C MET A 171 1.95 6.69 16.07
N PRO A 172 2.58 7.24 17.12
CA PRO A 172 3.21 8.53 17.03
C PRO A 172 4.58 8.42 16.36
N PHE A 173 4.93 9.48 15.63
CA PHE A 173 6.26 9.78 15.19
C PHE A 173 6.66 11.11 15.82
N TYR A 174 7.46 11.06 16.88
CA TYR A 174 7.99 12.27 17.52
C TYR A 174 9.40 12.54 17.02
N SER A 175 9.63 13.77 16.58
CA SER A 175 10.95 14.28 16.24
C SER A 175 11.21 15.62 16.93
N GLN A 176 12.45 15.83 17.33
CA GLN A 176 12.93 17.12 17.84
C GLN A 176 14.38 17.31 17.44
N THR A 177 14.84 18.55 17.40
CA THR A 177 16.25 18.87 17.24
C THR A 177 16.87 19.10 18.62
N ASP A 178 17.99 18.47 18.92
CA ASP A 178 18.72 18.75 20.15
C ASP A 178 19.50 20.08 20.07
N LYS A 179 20.13 20.46 21.19
CA LYS A 179 20.92 21.69 21.32
C LYS A 179 22.11 21.76 20.36
N ASP A 180 22.56 20.61 19.86
CA ASP A 180 23.73 20.46 19.01
C ASP A 180 23.32 20.29 17.52
N GLY A 181 22.01 20.36 17.22
CA GLY A 181 21.47 20.32 15.86
C GLY A 181 21.04 18.93 15.38
N TYR A 182 21.16 17.89 16.19
CA TYR A 182 20.82 16.52 15.77
C TYR A 182 19.32 16.26 15.84
N THR A 183 18.81 15.57 14.82
CA THR A 183 17.44 15.06 14.85
C THR A 183 17.34 13.88 15.81
N LEU A 184 16.50 13.99 16.82
CA LEU A 184 16.16 12.95 17.77
C LEU A 184 14.76 12.41 17.44
N ILE A 185 14.61 11.10 17.39
CA ILE A 185 13.35 10.39 17.19
C ILE A 185 13.02 9.60 18.44
N GLN A 186 11.79 9.70 18.93
CA GLN A 186 11.37 8.94 20.11
C GLN A 186 10.89 7.53 19.70
N GLN A 187 11.45 6.50 20.32
CA GLN A 187 11.01 5.12 20.12
C GLN A 187 9.68 4.85 20.88
N PRO A 188 8.57 4.54 20.19
CA PRO A 188 7.25 4.44 20.80
C PRO A 188 7.15 3.42 21.93
N TYR A 189 7.86 2.28 21.81
CA TYR A 189 7.80 1.19 22.79
C TYR A 189 8.51 1.51 24.12
N SER A 190 9.46 2.46 24.13
CA SER A 190 10.29 2.76 25.32
C SER A 190 10.24 4.21 25.77
N GLY A 191 9.74 5.12 24.93
CA GLY A 191 9.80 6.57 25.17
C GLY A 191 11.21 7.14 25.09
N ARG A 192 12.22 6.34 24.76
CA ARG A 192 13.62 6.78 24.65
C ARG A 192 13.82 7.55 23.35
N TRP A 193 14.48 8.69 23.46
CA TRP A 193 14.95 9.45 22.30
C TRP A 193 16.23 8.81 21.77
N GLN A 194 16.29 8.65 20.46
CA GLN A 194 17.46 8.15 19.74
C GLN A 194 17.80 9.15 18.64
N LYS A 195 19.08 9.43 18.43
CA LYS A 195 19.52 10.20 17.25
C LYS A 195 19.07 9.47 15.99
N ALA A 196 18.60 10.21 14.98
CA ALA A 196 18.24 9.69 13.68
C ALA A 196 19.38 8.82 13.11
N ASP A 197 20.63 9.29 13.23
CA ASP A 197 21.84 8.57 12.83
C ASP A 197 21.98 7.21 13.55
N GLY A 198 21.56 7.14 14.81
CA GLY A 198 21.51 5.90 15.60
C GLY A 198 20.42 4.92 15.12
N ILE A 199 19.31 5.43 14.59
CA ILE A 199 18.25 4.62 13.99
C ILE A 199 18.69 4.12 12.62
N ILE A 200 19.35 4.95 11.84
CA ILE A 200 19.88 4.58 10.52
C ILE A 200 20.95 3.50 10.68
N SER A 201 21.90 3.65 11.61
CA SER A 201 22.98 2.68 11.87
C SER A 201 22.53 1.36 12.49
N SER A 202 21.31 1.30 13.05
CA SER A 202 20.72 0.09 13.64
C SER A 202 19.55 -0.48 12.83
N SER A 203 19.17 0.22 11.77
CA SER A 203 18.50 -0.35 10.60
C SER A 203 19.60 -0.86 9.73
N ASP A 204 19.37 -1.87 8.91
CA ASP A 204 20.50 -2.50 8.26
C ASP A 204 21.21 -1.60 7.20
N ILE A 205 20.84 -0.30 7.02
CA ILE A 205 21.09 0.61 5.87
C ILE A 205 22.58 0.77 5.60
N PRO A 206 23.08 0.66 4.33
CA PRO A 206 24.49 0.80 4.05
C PRO A 206 24.93 2.23 4.34
N ALA A 207 26.09 2.43 4.98
CA ALA A 207 26.58 3.76 5.37
C ALA A 207 26.73 4.75 4.18
N SER A 208 26.87 4.24 2.95
CA SER A 208 26.89 5.01 1.70
C SER A 208 25.55 5.66 1.34
N ASP A 209 24.44 5.13 1.86
CA ASP A 209 23.08 5.59 1.59
C ASP A 209 22.61 6.60 2.65
N ILE A 210 23.47 7.00 3.60
CA ILE A 210 23.15 7.97 4.64
C ILE A 210 23.50 9.38 4.14
N PRO A 211 22.57 10.35 4.14
CA PRO A 211 22.87 11.72 3.73
C PRO A 211 23.91 12.35 4.65
N ALA A 212 24.98 12.92 4.09
CA ALA A 212 25.93 13.72 4.85
C ALA A 212 25.31 15.08 5.20
N SER A 213 24.73 15.23 6.39
CA SER A 213 24.31 16.53 6.92
C SER A 213 25.18 16.95 8.11
N ASP A 214 25.94 18.03 7.91
CA ASP A 214 26.59 18.91 8.90
C ASP A 214 26.87 18.33 10.30
N ILE A 215 27.85 17.42 10.40
CA ILE A 215 28.38 16.99 11.71
C ILE A 215 29.48 17.97 12.14
N PRO A 216 29.46 18.53 13.38
CA PRO A 216 30.58 19.28 13.91
C PRO A 216 31.85 18.41 13.83
N ALA A 217 32.90 18.95 13.18
CA ALA A 217 34.14 18.24 12.85
C ALA A 217 34.85 17.58 14.06
N SER A 218 34.43 17.85 15.30
CA SER A 218 34.97 17.27 16.52
C SER A 218 34.48 15.86 16.85
N GLU A 219 33.27 15.43 16.45
CA GLU A 219 32.79 14.05 16.73
C GLU A 219 33.16 13.07 15.59
N TRP A 220 33.37 13.57 14.38
CA TRP A 220 33.82 12.75 13.24
C TRP A 220 35.24 12.19 13.44
N LEU A 221 36.11 12.92 14.15
CA LEU A 221 37.51 12.53 14.36
C LEU A 221 37.68 11.37 15.36
N GLU A 222 36.84 11.28 16.39
CA GLU A 222 36.92 10.19 17.38
C GLU A 222 36.48 8.84 16.80
N SER A 223 35.52 8.84 15.87
CA SER A 223 35.09 7.63 15.17
C SER A 223 36.17 7.05 14.24
N GLN A 224 37.11 7.87 13.77
CA GLN A 224 38.24 7.44 12.94
C GLN A 224 39.48 7.00 13.76
N LEU A 225 39.60 7.41 15.02
CA LEU A 225 40.78 7.12 15.85
C LEU A 225 40.80 5.70 16.43
N LEU A 226 39.65 5.01 16.50
CA LEU A 226 39.55 3.65 17.07
C LEU A 226 39.56 2.52 16.02
N GLY A 227 39.82 2.83 14.74
CA GLY A 227 39.79 1.82 13.67
C GLY A 227 40.89 2.02 12.63
N THR A 228 42.16 2.10 13.03
CA THR A 228 43.27 1.99 12.07
C THR A 228 43.70 0.54 11.89
N VAL A 229 44.00 0.20 10.63
CA VAL A 229 44.87 -0.85 10.03
C VAL A 229 44.09 -1.66 8.98
N ALA A 230 44.45 -1.76 7.69
CA ALA A 230 45.56 -1.24 6.89
C ALA A 230 45.17 -1.05 5.41
N SER A 231 45.92 -0.15 4.78
CA SER A 231 45.92 0.36 3.40
C SER A 231 45.72 -0.62 2.22
N PHE A 232 45.04 -0.12 1.18
CA PHE A 232 45.59 -0.16 -0.18
C PHE A 232 45.54 1.23 -0.83
N ARG A 233 46.73 1.72 -1.23
CA ARG A 233 46.93 2.97 -1.96
C ARG A 233 46.79 2.70 -3.45
N GLY A 234 46.07 3.58 -4.13
CA GLY A 234 46.18 3.79 -5.56
C GLY A 234 44.94 3.35 -6.33
N TYR A 235 43.90 4.16 -6.30
CA TYR A 235 43.15 4.65 -7.46
C TYR A 235 42.15 5.67 -6.92
N ARG A 236 42.44 6.95 -7.16
CA ARG A 236 41.44 8.01 -7.06
C ARG A 236 40.50 7.79 -8.24
N THR A 237 39.34 7.19 -8.01
CA THR A 237 38.26 7.17 -8.99
C THR A 237 36.99 7.68 -8.31
N VAL A 238 36.54 8.82 -8.81
CA VAL A 238 35.41 9.61 -8.37
C VAL A 238 34.13 8.90 -8.79
N ILE A 239 33.42 8.27 -7.86
CA ILE A 239 31.95 8.12 -7.93
C ILE A 239 31.42 8.39 -6.53
N ASP A 240 31.16 9.67 -6.30
CA ASP A 240 30.36 10.18 -5.19
C ASP A 240 28.89 9.88 -5.55
N HIS A 241 28.30 8.81 -5.01
CA HIS A 241 26.84 8.71 -4.92
C HIS A 241 26.41 9.35 -3.60
N HIS A 242 26.66 10.66 -3.50
CA HIS A 242 25.93 11.49 -2.55
C HIS A 242 24.43 11.31 -2.85
N ILE A 243 23.63 10.93 -1.86
CA ILE A 243 22.19 11.23 -1.86
C ILE A 243 22.09 12.74 -1.81
N ASP A 244 22.15 13.35 -2.99
CA ASP A 244 22.27 14.77 -3.14
C ASP A 244 20.87 15.39 -3.03
N HIS A 245 20.49 15.75 -1.80
CA HIS A 245 19.25 16.47 -1.49
C HIS A 245 19.26 17.92 -2.02
N HIS A 246 20.40 18.39 -2.57
CA HIS A 246 20.61 19.79 -2.99
C HIS A 246 19.65 20.30 -4.08
N ASN A 247 18.95 19.41 -4.81
CA ASN A 247 17.97 19.81 -5.84
C ASN A 247 16.49 19.65 -5.43
N LEU A 248 16.20 19.11 -4.23
CA LEU A 248 14.85 19.10 -3.68
C LEU A 248 14.70 20.29 -2.75
N ALA A 249 13.87 21.25 -3.13
CA ALA A 249 13.51 22.34 -2.23
C ALA A 249 12.72 21.75 -1.05
N PRO A 250 13.23 21.81 0.20
CA PRO A 250 12.43 21.45 1.36
C PRO A 250 11.22 22.40 1.44
N ALA A 251 10.11 21.92 1.98
CA ALA A 251 8.95 22.79 2.17
C ALA A 251 9.30 23.90 3.18
N GLU A 252 9.08 25.16 2.80
CA GLU A 252 9.18 26.31 3.73
C GLU A 252 8.01 26.25 4.72
N HIS A 253 8.22 25.60 5.85
CA HIS A 253 7.29 25.63 6.97
C HIS A 253 8.06 25.70 8.29
N PRO A 254 7.50 26.38 9.32
CA PRO A 254 8.19 26.60 10.58
C PRO A 254 8.59 25.25 11.13
N SER A 255 9.85 25.13 11.53
CA SER A 255 10.40 23.99 12.26
C SER A 255 9.38 23.51 13.30
N SER A 256 8.56 22.54 12.94
CA SER A 256 7.60 21.96 13.88
C SER A 256 8.42 21.02 14.71
N ASN A 257 9.08 21.58 15.73
CA ASN A 257 9.49 20.81 16.88
C ASN A 257 8.20 20.17 17.41
N LEU A 258 7.94 18.92 17.03
CA LEU A 258 6.87 18.11 17.62
C LEU A 258 7.38 17.69 19.00
N VAL A 259 7.53 18.68 19.88
CA VAL A 259 7.96 18.51 21.26
C VAL A 259 6.95 17.60 21.94
N GLY A 260 7.46 16.57 22.63
CA GLY A 260 6.64 15.63 23.39
C GLY A 260 5.61 16.38 24.24
N GLY A 261 4.32 16.20 23.90
CA GLY A 261 3.21 16.93 24.50
C GLY A 261 1.87 16.61 23.86
N ALA A 262 1.84 16.49 22.52
CA ALA A 262 0.69 15.97 21.79
C ALA A 262 0.71 14.44 21.73
N ASN A 263 -0.42 13.77 21.85
CA ASN A 263 -0.49 12.31 21.84
C ASN A 263 -0.81 11.73 20.46
N HIS A 264 -0.76 12.59 19.42
CA HIS A 264 -1.16 12.29 18.04
C HIS A 264 -2.58 11.72 18.01
N LYS A 265 -3.45 12.38 18.79
CA LYS A 265 -4.87 12.09 18.83
C LYS A 265 -5.55 12.80 17.68
N VAL A 266 -6.44 12.10 17.02
CA VAL A 266 -7.33 12.70 16.03
C VAL A 266 -8.27 13.65 16.77
N VAL A 267 -8.35 14.90 16.32
CA VAL A 267 -9.24 15.93 16.85
C VAL A 267 -10.50 16.02 15.99
N LYS A 268 -10.36 16.03 14.66
CA LYS A 268 -11.47 16.13 13.70
C LYS A 268 -11.17 15.38 12.41
N ILE A 269 -12.23 14.97 11.70
CA ILE A 269 -12.19 14.36 10.37
C ILE A 269 -13.23 15.10 9.53
N LEU A 270 -12.81 15.69 8.43
CA LEU A 270 -13.63 16.61 7.64
C LEU A 270 -13.65 16.15 6.18
N PRO A 271 -14.81 15.88 5.55
CA PRO A 271 -14.88 15.64 4.12
C PRO A 271 -14.52 16.90 3.34
N LEU A 272 -13.71 16.76 2.30
CA LEU A 272 -13.35 17.85 1.40
C LEU A 272 -14.30 17.86 0.19
N GLN A 273 -14.75 19.05 -0.20
CA GLN A 273 -15.61 19.24 -1.37
C GLN A 273 -14.82 19.16 -2.68
N GLU A 274 -13.54 19.50 -2.61
CA GLU A 274 -12.61 19.42 -3.73
C GLU A 274 -12.07 18.00 -3.93
N ARG A 275 -11.78 17.69 -5.19
CA ARG A 275 -11.11 16.46 -5.60
C ARG A 275 -9.70 16.80 -6.06
N GLN A 276 -8.74 15.95 -5.72
CA GLN A 276 -7.35 16.16 -6.13
C GLN A 276 -6.72 14.86 -6.65
N ASP A 277 -5.60 15.03 -7.34
CA ASP A 277 -4.69 13.94 -7.69
C ASP A 277 -3.99 13.44 -6.42
N VAL A 278 -3.83 12.12 -6.33
CA VAL A 278 -3.35 11.45 -5.12
C VAL A 278 -2.15 10.56 -5.40
N TYR A 279 -1.25 10.57 -4.42
CA TYR A 279 0.08 10.02 -4.41
C TYR A 279 0.21 9.01 -3.27
N CYS A 280 1.18 8.10 -3.36
CA CYS A 280 1.50 7.16 -2.30
C CYS A 280 2.99 6.83 -2.32
N LEU A 281 3.50 6.46 -1.14
CA LEU A 281 4.82 5.84 -1.00
C LEU A 281 4.68 4.33 -1.00
N THR A 282 5.59 3.66 -1.72
CA THR A 282 5.85 2.24 -1.56
C THR A 282 7.05 2.08 -0.64
N VAL A 283 6.84 1.51 0.54
CA VAL A 283 7.91 0.99 1.41
C VAL A 283 7.94 -0.55 1.31
N PRO A 284 8.88 -1.12 0.54
CA PRO A 284 9.08 -2.55 0.36
C PRO A 284 8.99 -3.42 1.60
N GLU A 285 9.74 -3.05 2.63
CA GLU A 285 10.11 -3.95 3.72
C GLU A 285 9.07 -3.95 4.84
N TYR A 286 8.52 -2.78 5.16
CA TYR A 286 7.66 -2.58 6.32
C TYR A 286 6.22 -2.24 5.99
N HIS A 287 5.93 -1.92 4.73
CA HIS A 287 4.60 -1.61 4.26
C HIS A 287 3.93 -0.40 4.94
N ASN A 288 4.71 0.50 5.52
CA ASN A 288 4.25 1.73 6.16
C ASN A 288 5.32 2.83 6.15
N PHE A 289 4.92 4.08 6.38
CA PHE A 289 5.84 5.21 6.49
C PHE A 289 5.30 6.31 7.42
N ALA A 290 6.19 7.14 7.94
CA ALA A 290 5.84 8.31 8.75
C ALA A 290 5.40 9.50 7.87
N LEU A 291 4.48 10.30 8.39
CA LEU A 291 4.15 11.64 7.89
C LEU A 291 4.71 12.70 8.82
N THR A 292 5.03 13.88 8.29
CA THR A 292 5.53 15.02 9.08
C THR A 292 4.49 15.47 10.10
N ALA A 293 3.21 15.15 9.85
CA ALA A 293 2.12 15.29 10.80
C ALA A 293 2.31 14.46 12.10
N GLY A 294 3.32 13.60 12.17
CA GLY A 294 3.74 12.87 13.37
C GLY A 294 3.08 11.51 13.54
N VAL A 295 2.72 10.83 12.44
CA VAL A 295 1.99 9.54 12.48
C VAL A 295 2.45 8.57 11.39
N PHE A 296 2.21 7.27 11.58
CA PHE A 296 2.48 6.22 10.59
C PHE A 296 1.24 5.77 9.80
N VAL A 297 1.43 5.43 8.53
CA VAL A 297 0.38 5.07 7.55
C VAL A 297 0.81 3.93 6.60
N HIS A 298 -0.11 3.16 6.02
CA HIS A 298 0.12 1.89 5.28
C HIS A 298 0.38 2.06 3.75
N ASN A 299 0.96 1.05 3.05
CA ASN A 299 1.14 1.01 1.57
C ASN A 299 0.29 -0.07 0.82
N CYS A 300 0.51 -0.39 -0.47
CA CYS A 300 -0.27 -1.39 -1.25
C CYS A 300 0.34 -2.84 -1.23
N GLY A 301 -0.46 -3.90 -1.52
CA GLY A 301 -0.07 -5.34 -1.37
C GLY A 301 0.94 -5.92 -2.37
N MET A 302 1.80 -6.86 -1.91
CA MET A 302 3.13 -7.14 -2.49
C MET A 302 3.60 -8.60 -2.37
N SER A 303 4.56 -8.99 -3.23
CA SER A 303 5.46 -10.14 -3.03
C SER A 303 6.91 -9.65 -2.96
N ALA A 304 7.71 -10.21 -2.05
CA ALA A 304 9.11 -9.85 -1.84
C ALA A 304 9.97 -11.11 -1.60
N ILE A 305 11.20 -11.15 -2.15
CA ILE A 305 12.19 -12.21 -1.90
C ILE A 305 13.54 -11.58 -1.61
N LYS A 306 14.16 -11.93 -0.47
CA LYS A 306 15.57 -11.64 -0.18
C LYS A 306 16.45 -12.57 -1.01
N THR A 307 17.44 -12.02 -1.70
CA THR A 307 18.42 -12.77 -2.49
C THR A 307 19.72 -12.97 -1.68
N PRO A 308 20.63 -13.88 -2.10
CA PRO A 308 21.95 -14.00 -1.48
C PRO A 308 22.96 -12.96 -2.01
N PHE A 309 22.52 -12.04 -2.86
CA PHE A 309 23.39 -11.06 -3.50
C PHE A 309 23.42 -9.75 -2.74
N VAL A 310 24.57 -9.09 -2.80
CA VAL A 310 24.76 -7.73 -2.29
C VAL A 310 24.94 -6.73 -3.43
N ALA A 311 24.71 -5.44 -3.16
CA ALA A 311 24.66 -4.42 -4.22
C ALA A 311 25.88 -4.37 -5.15
N ASP A 312 27.10 -4.55 -4.61
CA ASP A 312 28.36 -4.50 -5.38
C ASP A 312 28.37 -5.51 -6.53
N GLN A 313 27.64 -6.62 -6.37
CA GLN A 313 27.55 -7.65 -7.40
C GLN A 313 26.66 -7.22 -8.58
N LEU A 314 25.88 -6.14 -8.46
CA LEU A 314 25.03 -5.58 -9.51
C LEU A 314 25.72 -4.48 -10.33
N GLU A 315 26.91 -4.03 -9.94
CA GLU A 315 27.61 -2.91 -10.59
C GLU A 315 27.85 -3.19 -12.09
N GLY A 316 27.55 -2.20 -12.93
CA GLY A 316 27.63 -2.31 -14.39
C GLY A 316 26.56 -3.22 -15.03
N LYS A 317 25.72 -3.91 -14.25
CA LYS A 317 24.72 -4.87 -14.74
C LYS A 317 23.30 -4.30 -14.78
N LEU A 318 22.97 -3.24 -14.04
CA LEU A 318 21.60 -2.72 -13.89
C LEU A 318 20.89 -2.42 -15.21
N LYS A 319 21.57 -1.78 -16.17
CA LYS A 319 21.00 -1.50 -17.50
C LYS A 319 20.66 -2.79 -18.24
N LYS A 320 21.55 -3.79 -18.15
CA LYS A 320 21.35 -5.11 -18.74
C LYS A 320 20.19 -5.83 -18.05
N ILE A 321 20.17 -5.86 -16.72
CA ILE A 321 19.09 -6.45 -15.90
C ILE A 321 17.75 -5.83 -16.25
N ARG A 322 17.65 -4.49 -16.30
CA ARG A 322 16.41 -3.79 -16.69
C ARG A 322 15.94 -4.19 -18.08
N LEU A 323 16.84 -4.15 -19.08
CA LEU A 323 16.49 -4.54 -20.46
C LEU A 323 16.07 -6.00 -20.54
N GLU A 324 16.71 -6.89 -19.77
CA GLU A 324 16.34 -8.29 -19.69
C GLU A 324 14.99 -8.51 -18.98
N ILE A 325 14.67 -7.73 -17.94
CA ILE A 325 13.35 -7.73 -17.29
C ILE A 325 12.28 -7.25 -18.26
N GLU A 326 12.50 -6.13 -18.95
CA GLU A 326 11.55 -5.59 -19.93
C GLU A 326 11.35 -6.57 -21.11
N ALA A 327 12.40 -7.29 -21.51
CA ALA A 327 12.32 -8.32 -22.54
C ALA A 327 11.60 -9.59 -22.06
N ALA A 328 11.78 -9.99 -20.80
CA ALA A 328 11.24 -11.22 -20.24
C ALA A 328 9.85 -11.08 -19.60
N ILE A 329 9.48 -9.88 -19.14
CA ILE A 329 8.25 -9.58 -18.41
C ILE A 329 7.53 -8.42 -19.09
N PRO A 330 6.60 -8.71 -20.02
CA PRO A 330 5.81 -7.70 -20.70
C PRO A 330 4.99 -6.86 -19.72
N VAL A 331 4.87 -5.56 -19.97
CA VAL A 331 4.20 -4.60 -19.06
C VAL A 331 2.91 -4.02 -19.64
N GLY A 332 1.99 -3.62 -18.76
CA GLY A 332 0.78 -2.88 -19.14
C GLY A 332 -0.17 -3.71 -19.99
N PHE A 333 -0.42 -3.27 -21.23
CA PHE A 333 -1.28 -3.98 -22.19
C PHE A 333 -0.56 -5.06 -22.99
N ASN A 334 0.77 -5.13 -22.90
CA ASN A 334 1.58 -6.10 -23.65
C ASN A 334 1.41 -7.53 -23.13
N GLU A 335 1.79 -8.49 -23.97
CA GLU A 335 1.70 -9.92 -23.73
C GLU A 335 3.00 -10.62 -24.15
N ASN A 336 3.24 -11.84 -23.65
CA ASN A 336 4.42 -12.62 -24.00
C ASN A 336 4.34 -13.04 -25.49
N LYS A 337 5.46 -12.87 -26.21
CA LYS A 337 5.56 -13.31 -27.62
C LYS A 337 5.52 -14.83 -27.73
N ASP A 338 6.28 -15.49 -26.86
CA ASP A 338 6.37 -16.94 -26.74
C ASP A 338 5.83 -17.41 -25.39
N ILE A 339 5.18 -18.57 -25.37
CA ILE A 339 4.57 -19.14 -24.15
C ILE A 339 5.52 -20.19 -23.58
N GLU A 340 6.04 -19.95 -22.38
CA GLU A 340 6.96 -20.87 -21.72
C GLU A 340 6.27 -22.15 -21.20
N LYS A 341 7.02 -23.26 -21.11
CA LYS A 341 6.50 -24.53 -20.60
C LYS A 341 5.80 -24.43 -19.23
N PRO A 342 6.30 -23.68 -18.21
CA PRO A 342 5.60 -23.53 -16.94
C PRO A 342 4.25 -22.82 -17.06
N VAL A 343 4.09 -21.95 -18.06
CA VAL A 343 2.79 -21.34 -18.39
C VAL A 343 1.88 -22.40 -18.99
N VAL A 344 2.30 -23.11 -20.04
CA VAL A 344 1.49 -24.17 -20.69
C VAL A 344 1.09 -25.27 -19.70
N ASN A 345 2.00 -25.66 -18.80
CA ASN A 345 1.80 -26.74 -17.84
C ASN A 345 1.05 -26.30 -16.57
N TRP A 346 0.66 -25.03 -16.47
CA TRP A 346 -0.13 -24.58 -15.33
C TRP A 346 -1.47 -25.30 -15.31
N GLN A 347 -1.75 -25.98 -14.20
CA GLN A 347 -2.90 -26.89 -14.11
C GLN A 347 -4.24 -26.15 -14.22
N GLY A 348 -4.27 -24.84 -13.92
CA GLY A 348 -5.46 -24.01 -14.05
C GLY A 348 -6.03 -23.95 -15.46
N TRP A 349 -5.25 -24.27 -16.51
CA TRP A 349 -5.79 -24.30 -17.88
C TRP A 349 -6.79 -25.43 -18.11
N ARG A 350 -6.71 -26.54 -17.35
CA ARG A 350 -7.66 -27.65 -17.46
C ARG A 350 -9.10 -27.21 -17.22
N ASP A 351 -9.25 -26.25 -16.30
CA ASP A 351 -10.53 -25.73 -15.85
C ASP A 351 -10.95 -24.49 -16.66
N PHE A 352 -10.10 -23.98 -17.58
CA PHE A 352 -10.38 -22.75 -18.34
C PHE A 352 -11.69 -22.86 -19.15
N LYS A 353 -11.90 -24.01 -19.78
CA LYS A 353 -13.13 -24.32 -20.54
C LYS A 353 -14.40 -24.28 -19.70
N GLU A 354 -14.27 -24.38 -18.38
CA GLU A 354 -15.38 -24.35 -17.44
C GLU A 354 -15.70 -22.93 -16.95
N LEU A 355 -14.78 -21.98 -17.15
CA LEU A 355 -14.98 -20.58 -16.79
C LEU A 355 -16.17 -19.95 -17.51
N HIS A 356 -16.64 -18.82 -17.01
CA HIS A 356 -17.76 -18.09 -17.57
C HIS A 356 -17.70 -17.96 -19.11
N PRO A 357 -18.77 -18.28 -19.86
CA PRO A 357 -18.77 -18.27 -21.33
C PRO A 357 -18.24 -16.97 -21.95
N GLY A 358 -18.55 -15.84 -21.31
CA GLY A 358 -18.09 -14.50 -21.73
C GLY A 358 -16.57 -14.30 -21.75
N VAL A 359 -15.77 -15.19 -21.15
CA VAL A 359 -14.30 -15.12 -21.15
C VAL A 359 -13.62 -16.17 -22.02
N GLN A 360 -14.37 -17.09 -22.64
CA GLN A 360 -13.78 -18.23 -23.39
C GLN A 360 -12.86 -17.77 -24.53
N ARG A 361 -13.21 -16.67 -25.20
CA ARG A 361 -12.37 -16.03 -26.23
C ARG A 361 -11.01 -15.52 -25.73
N LEU A 362 -10.82 -15.42 -24.41
CA LEU A 362 -9.62 -14.90 -23.79
C LEU A 362 -8.58 -15.99 -23.50
N ASP A 363 -8.81 -17.26 -23.85
CA ASP A 363 -7.88 -18.37 -23.57
C ASP A 363 -6.44 -18.05 -24.02
N GLY A 364 -6.25 -17.88 -25.33
CA GLY A 364 -4.94 -17.56 -25.90
C GLY A 364 -4.34 -16.27 -25.35
N LYS A 365 -5.16 -15.23 -25.11
CA LYS A 365 -4.69 -13.97 -24.52
C LYS A 365 -4.26 -14.14 -23.06
N SER A 366 -5.00 -14.92 -22.29
CA SER A 366 -4.72 -15.17 -20.88
C SER A 366 -3.46 -16.01 -20.73
N MET A 367 -3.23 -16.98 -21.62
CA MET A 367 -1.97 -17.72 -21.71
C MET A 367 -0.80 -16.78 -21.98
N LYS A 368 -0.91 -15.90 -22.97
CA LYS A 368 0.16 -14.93 -23.28
C LYS A 368 0.33 -13.87 -22.20
N GLN A 369 -0.69 -13.54 -21.42
CA GLN A 369 -0.58 -12.57 -20.32
C GLN A 369 -0.07 -13.19 -19.01
N LEU A 370 -0.02 -14.52 -18.88
CA LEU A 370 0.51 -15.15 -17.67
C LEU A 370 2.04 -14.94 -17.61
N GLY A 371 2.52 -14.48 -16.46
CA GLY A 371 3.89 -14.00 -16.28
C GLY A 371 4.12 -12.54 -16.73
N SER A 372 3.08 -11.76 -17.00
CA SER A 372 3.20 -10.36 -17.40
C SER A 372 2.73 -9.41 -16.30
N LEU A 373 3.28 -8.20 -16.30
CA LEU A 373 2.99 -7.19 -15.29
C LEU A 373 1.76 -6.35 -15.65
N GLY A 374 0.86 -6.27 -14.67
CA GLY A 374 -0.19 -5.25 -14.52
C GLY A 374 0.09 -3.86 -15.08
N GLY A 375 -0.92 -3.17 -15.63
CA GLY A 375 -0.90 -1.70 -15.71
C GLY A 375 -1.52 -1.09 -14.44
N GLY A 376 -1.43 0.23 -14.27
CA GLY A 376 -2.00 0.93 -13.11
C GLY A 376 -1.03 0.95 -11.91
N ASN A 377 -1.49 0.49 -10.74
CA ASN A 377 -0.72 0.48 -9.50
C ASN A 377 0.27 -0.70 -9.37
N HIS A 378 0.41 -1.54 -10.40
CA HIS A 378 1.26 -2.73 -10.39
C HIS A 378 2.72 -2.40 -10.74
N PHE A 379 3.69 -3.10 -10.14
CA PHE A 379 5.12 -2.84 -10.33
C PHE A 379 6.00 -4.07 -10.10
N ILE A 380 7.25 -4.00 -10.60
CA ILE A 380 8.34 -4.96 -10.36
C ILE A 380 9.60 -4.15 -10.04
N GLU A 381 10.27 -4.46 -8.93
CA GLU A 381 11.35 -3.63 -8.40
C GLU A 381 12.51 -4.51 -7.88
N LEU A 382 13.75 -4.12 -8.22
CA LEU A 382 14.97 -4.68 -7.64
C LEU A 382 15.40 -3.70 -6.55
N CYS A 383 15.15 -4.05 -5.31
CA CYS A 383 15.39 -3.18 -4.16
C CYS A 383 16.63 -3.66 -3.40
N LEU A 384 17.23 -2.79 -2.61
CA LEU A 384 18.14 -3.21 -1.56
C LEU A 384 17.36 -3.13 -0.25
N ASP A 385 17.53 -4.07 0.68
CA ASP A 385 17.16 -3.78 2.05
C ASP A 385 18.19 -2.84 2.64
N THR A 386 17.95 -2.58 3.91
CA THR A 386 18.86 -1.83 4.70
C THR A 386 20.24 -2.54 4.65
N GLU A 387 20.35 -3.87 4.78
CA GLU A 387 21.56 -4.70 4.97
C GLU A 387 22.48 -4.87 3.74
N ASN A 388 22.34 -4.00 2.73
CA ASN A 388 22.93 -4.10 1.40
C ASN A 388 22.52 -5.37 0.63
N GLN A 389 21.49 -6.09 1.10
CA GLN A 389 21.02 -7.30 0.46
C GLN A 389 20.04 -6.95 -0.63
N VAL A 390 20.15 -7.63 -1.75
CA VAL A 390 19.28 -7.42 -2.90
C VAL A 390 17.95 -8.15 -2.67
N TRP A 391 16.84 -7.45 -2.91
CA TRP A 391 15.46 -7.93 -2.85
C TRP A 391 14.77 -7.83 -4.19
N LEU A 392 13.91 -8.81 -4.46
CA LEU A 392 13.01 -8.81 -5.60
C LEU A 392 11.61 -8.53 -5.13
N MET A 393 11.00 -7.46 -5.62
CA MET A 393 9.68 -7.01 -5.25
C MET A 393 8.71 -6.99 -6.43
N LEU A 394 7.45 -7.31 -6.16
CA LEU A 394 6.43 -7.44 -7.20
C LEU A 394 5.00 -7.22 -6.68
N HIS A 395 4.25 -6.34 -7.35
CA HIS A 395 2.80 -6.22 -7.21
C HIS A 395 2.10 -6.54 -8.53
N SER A 396 1.22 -7.54 -8.53
CA SER A 396 0.34 -7.81 -9.67
C SER A 396 -0.89 -8.62 -9.35
N GLY A 397 -2.04 -8.22 -9.90
CA GLY A 397 -3.31 -8.96 -9.86
C GLY A 397 -3.52 -9.95 -11.02
N SER A 398 -4.76 -10.38 -11.21
CA SER A 398 -5.22 -11.37 -12.21
C SER A 398 -5.33 -10.82 -13.64
N ARG A 399 -4.63 -9.72 -13.95
CA ARG A 399 -4.57 -9.09 -15.27
C ARG A 399 -5.98 -8.82 -15.87
N HIS A 400 -6.08 -8.81 -17.19
CA HIS A 400 -7.34 -8.51 -17.88
C HIS A 400 -8.41 -9.58 -17.64
N ILE A 401 -8.01 -10.87 -17.60
CA ILE A 401 -8.93 -11.99 -17.45
C ILE A 401 -9.74 -11.92 -16.16
N GLY A 402 -9.10 -11.62 -15.02
CA GLY A 402 -9.84 -11.52 -13.75
C GLY A 402 -10.81 -10.34 -13.70
N ASN A 403 -10.45 -9.20 -14.29
CA ASN A 403 -11.39 -8.07 -14.43
C ASN A 403 -12.59 -8.44 -15.31
N GLN A 404 -12.39 -9.20 -16.39
CA GLN A 404 -13.47 -9.66 -17.25
C GLN A 404 -14.36 -10.68 -16.54
N LEU A 405 -13.79 -11.65 -15.81
CA LEU A 405 -14.53 -12.59 -14.98
C LEU A 405 -15.42 -11.87 -13.97
N ALA A 406 -14.87 -10.90 -13.23
CA ALA A 406 -15.64 -10.09 -12.28
C ALA A 406 -16.82 -9.38 -12.95
N LYS A 407 -16.58 -8.71 -14.09
CA LYS A 407 -17.62 -8.03 -14.86
C LYS A 407 -18.70 -8.98 -15.38
N CYS A 408 -18.31 -10.12 -15.93
CA CYS A 408 -19.24 -11.14 -16.42
C CYS A 408 -20.18 -11.60 -15.30
N HIS A 409 -19.63 -12.00 -14.15
CA HIS A 409 -20.44 -12.49 -13.03
C HIS A 409 -21.31 -11.39 -12.40
N ILE A 410 -20.81 -10.16 -12.27
CA ILE A 410 -21.62 -9.02 -11.83
C ILE A 410 -22.81 -8.80 -12.78
N ASN A 411 -22.59 -8.85 -14.09
CA ASN A 411 -23.65 -8.69 -15.08
C ASN A 411 -24.65 -9.84 -15.05
N THR A 412 -24.19 -11.09 -14.93
CA THR A 412 -25.05 -12.28 -14.80
C THR A 412 -25.93 -12.17 -13.55
N ALA A 413 -25.37 -11.78 -12.41
CA ALA A 413 -26.15 -11.56 -11.19
C ALA A 413 -27.22 -10.48 -11.40
N LYS A 414 -26.86 -9.36 -12.04
CA LYS A 414 -27.79 -8.26 -12.34
C LYS A 414 -28.94 -8.68 -13.25
N GLU A 415 -28.66 -9.44 -14.31
CA GLU A 415 -29.70 -9.91 -15.24
C GLU A 415 -30.61 -10.96 -14.59
N LEU A 416 -30.06 -11.88 -13.79
CA LEU A 416 -30.88 -12.85 -13.04
C LEU A 416 -31.80 -12.15 -12.04
N ALA A 417 -31.28 -11.16 -11.29
CA ALA A 417 -32.10 -10.37 -10.39
C ALA A 417 -33.25 -9.66 -11.13
N LYS A 418 -32.98 -9.15 -12.33
CA LYS A 418 -33.99 -8.52 -13.19
C LYS A 418 -35.04 -9.51 -13.70
N LEU A 419 -34.63 -10.68 -14.20
CA LEU A 419 -35.53 -11.73 -14.71
C LEU A 419 -36.39 -12.34 -13.61
N ALA A 420 -35.82 -12.54 -12.43
CA ALA A 420 -36.55 -13.00 -11.25
C ALA A 420 -37.43 -11.90 -10.62
N HIS A 421 -37.51 -10.71 -11.22
CA HIS A 421 -38.17 -9.53 -10.68
C HIS A 421 -37.79 -9.25 -9.21
N THR A 422 -36.54 -9.58 -8.85
CA THR A 422 -36.01 -9.42 -7.50
C THR A 422 -35.82 -7.94 -7.23
N LYS A 423 -36.54 -7.43 -6.22
CA LYS A 423 -36.43 -6.04 -5.82
C LYS A 423 -35.19 -5.84 -4.94
N LEU A 424 -34.09 -5.44 -5.57
CA LEU A 424 -32.85 -5.10 -4.87
C LEU A 424 -32.84 -3.63 -4.44
N PRO A 425 -32.29 -3.29 -3.26
CA PRO A 425 -32.06 -1.91 -2.86
C PRO A 425 -31.08 -1.17 -3.78
N ASP A 426 -30.14 -1.90 -4.37
CA ASP A 426 -29.19 -1.42 -5.38
C ASP A 426 -28.91 -2.54 -6.38
N ARG A 427 -28.77 -2.21 -7.67
CA ARG A 427 -28.46 -3.19 -8.72
C ARG A 427 -27.07 -3.80 -8.53
N ASP A 428 -26.12 -3.06 -7.97
CA ASP A 428 -24.77 -3.56 -7.67
C ASP A 428 -24.73 -4.51 -6.47
N LEU A 429 -25.85 -4.71 -5.77
CA LEU A 429 -26.01 -5.74 -4.73
C LEU A 429 -26.61 -7.05 -5.24
N ALA A 430 -26.65 -7.23 -6.57
CA ALA A 430 -27.03 -8.51 -7.15
C ALA A 430 -26.09 -9.62 -6.68
N TYR A 431 -26.67 -10.79 -6.43
CA TYR A 431 -26.02 -11.88 -5.71
C TYR A 431 -26.38 -13.23 -6.31
N PHE A 432 -25.60 -14.25 -5.96
CA PHE A 432 -25.92 -15.65 -6.24
C PHE A 432 -26.28 -16.38 -4.95
N VAL A 433 -27.19 -17.35 -5.05
CA VAL A 433 -27.64 -18.17 -3.91
C VAL A 433 -26.86 -19.49 -3.91
N ALA A 434 -26.43 -19.95 -2.74
CA ALA A 434 -25.70 -21.20 -2.60
C ALA A 434 -26.52 -22.38 -3.12
N GLY A 435 -25.85 -23.32 -3.77
CA GLY A 435 -26.49 -24.45 -4.44
C GLY A 435 -26.99 -24.16 -5.85
N THR A 436 -27.00 -22.90 -6.32
CA THR A 436 -27.29 -22.62 -7.73
C THR A 436 -26.06 -22.86 -8.61
N PRO A 437 -26.27 -23.16 -9.92
CA PRO A 437 -25.18 -23.27 -10.88
C PRO A 437 -24.32 -22.00 -10.95
N GLU A 438 -24.91 -20.82 -10.82
CA GLU A 438 -24.22 -19.53 -10.95
C GLU A 438 -23.37 -19.21 -9.73
N PHE A 439 -23.82 -19.56 -8.53
CA PHE A 439 -22.97 -19.48 -7.33
C PHE A 439 -21.73 -20.35 -7.49
N SER A 440 -21.95 -21.61 -7.91
CA SER A 440 -20.87 -22.58 -8.11
C SER A 440 -19.90 -22.09 -9.19
N ALA A 441 -20.42 -21.51 -10.27
CA ALA A 441 -19.64 -20.93 -11.35
C ALA A 441 -18.82 -19.71 -10.87
N TYR A 442 -19.42 -18.75 -10.16
CA TYR A 442 -18.69 -17.61 -9.62
C TYR A 442 -17.58 -18.04 -8.66
N TRP A 443 -17.89 -18.96 -7.73
CA TRP A 443 -16.94 -19.42 -6.74
C TRP A 443 -15.74 -20.13 -7.39
N ARG A 444 -15.97 -20.99 -8.37
CA ARG A 444 -14.92 -21.64 -9.16
C ARG A 444 -14.07 -20.59 -9.90
N ASP A 445 -14.71 -19.66 -10.58
CA ASP A 445 -14.02 -18.67 -11.41
C ASP A 445 -13.22 -17.65 -10.58
N LEU A 446 -13.71 -17.29 -9.38
CA LEU A 446 -12.98 -16.45 -8.41
C LEU A 446 -11.71 -17.17 -7.92
N GLN A 447 -11.83 -18.43 -7.52
CA GLN A 447 -10.67 -19.24 -7.11
C GLN A 447 -9.66 -19.36 -8.26
N TRP A 448 -10.15 -19.59 -9.48
CA TRP A 448 -9.32 -19.62 -10.67
C TRP A 448 -8.58 -18.30 -10.87
N ALA A 449 -9.26 -17.15 -10.75
CA ALA A 449 -8.64 -15.83 -10.91
C ALA A 449 -7.60 -15.53 -9.81
N GLN A 450 -7.86 -15.93 -8.56
CA GLN A 450 -6.90 -15.80 -7.47
C GLN A 450 -5.66 -16.68 -7.68
N ASN A 451 -5.86 -17.92 -8.14
CA ASN A 451 -4.77 -18.83 -8.50
C ASN A 451 -3.97 -18.31 -9.69
N TYR A 452 -4.65 -17.74 -10.71
CA TYR A 452 -4.01 -17.07 -11.82
C TYR A 452 -3.17 -15.89 -11.34
N ALA A 453 -3.69 -15.03 -10.46
CA ALA A 453 -2.93 -13.89 -9.93
C ALA A 453 -1.69 -14.33 -9.15
N ARG A 454 -1.82 -15.37 -8.31
CA ARG A 454 -0.69 -15.96 -7.57
C ARG A 454 0.35 -16.53 -8.54
N TYR A 455 -0.06 -17.38 -9.45
CA TYR A 455 0.85 -18.02 -10.40
C TYR A 455 1.47 -17.02 -11.38
N ASN A 456 0.75 -15.97 -11.74
CA ASN A 456 1.29 -14.84 -12.50
C ASN A 456 2.48 -14.22 -11.77
N ARG A 457 2.34 -13.99 -10.46
CA ARG A 457 3.44 -13.49 -9.62
C ARG A 457 4.57 -14.51 -9.50
N ASP A 458 4.28 -15.79 -9.35
CA ASP A 458 5.30 -16.85 -9.27
C ASP A 458 6.15 -16.94 -10.55
N ILE A 459 5.52 -16.88 -11.73
CA ILE A 459 6.23 -16.88 -13.02
C ILE A 459 7.06 -15.60 -13.19
N MET A 460 6.49 -14.43 -12.89
CA MET A 460 7.24 -13.18 -12.94
C MET A 460 8.44 -13.22 -11.99
N MET A 461 8.25 -13.72 -10.78
CA MET A 461 9.32 -13.83 -9.78
C MET A 461 10.39 -14.84 -10.21
N ALA A 462 10.01 -15.96 -10.82
CA ALA A 462 10.97 -16.94 -11.35
C ALA A 462 11.79 -16.38 -12.53
N ARG A 463 11.18 -15.56 -13.40
CA ARG A 463 11.90 -14.83 -14.46
C ARG A 463 12.84 -13.80 -13.86
N PHE A 464 12.35 -13.04 -12.89
CA PHE A 464 13.11 -12.00 -12.22
C PHE A 464 14.36 -12.57 -11.52
N LYS A 465 14.20 -13.67 -10.78
CA LYS A 465 15.28 -14.44 -10.13
C LYS A 465 16.30 -15.07 -11.08
N ARG A 466 15.98 -15.21 -12.36
CA ARG A 466 16.89 -15.80 -13.36
C ARG A 466 17.77 -14.73 -14.00
N ILE A 467 17.22 -13.52 -14.11
CA ILE A 467 17.88 -12.36 -14.70
C ILE A 467 18.85 -11.73 -13.69
N VAL A 468 18.38 -11.60 -12.44
CA VAL A 468 19.19 -11.19 -11.29
C VAL A 468 19.95 -12.39 -10.78
#